data_AF-A0A832TTN9-F1
#
_entry.id   AF-A0A832TTN9-F1
#
_cell.length_a   1.000
_cell.length_b   1.000
_cell.length_c   1.000
_cell.angle_alpha   90.00
_cell.angle_beta   90.00
_cell.angle_gamma   90.00
#
_symmetry.space_group_name_H-M   'P 1'
#
loop_
_entity.id
_entity.type
_entity.pdbx_description
1 polymer ?
#
loop_
_entity_poly.entity_id
_entity_poly.type
_entity_poly.pdbx_seq_one_letter_code
_entity_poly.pdbx_strand_id
1 'polypeptide(L)' 'MHNYSLESPKDFEVLATSEKCVQAIKHKSKNIYGVLFHPEVRNQEIIRRFVQTFRFTE' A
#
# COMPACT_ATOMS: atom_id res chain seq x y z
N MET A 1 0.64 -8.26 14.69
CA MET A 1 1.58 -7.45 13.90
C MET A 1 1.98 -8.28 12.68
N HIS A 2 2.23 -7.70 11.50
CA HIS A 2 2.51 -8.48 10.29
C HIS A 2 3.76 -9.36 10.47
N ASN A 3 3.64 -10.65 10.20
CA ASN A 3 4.70 -11.64 10.43
C ASN A 3 5.38 -12.12 9.14
N TYR A 4 4.86 -11.73 7.98
CA TYR A 4 5.37 -12.14 6.67
C TYR A 4 5.61 -10.92 5.80
N SER A 5 6.70 -10.97 5.05
CA SER A 5 7.08 -9.97 4.05
C SER A 5 7.44 -10.66 2.74
N LEU A 6 7.41 -9.88 1.66
CA LEU A 6 7.96 -10.27 0.37
C LEU A 6 9.50 -10.20 0.41
N GLU A 7 10.15 -11.13 -0.28
CA GLU A 7 11.61 -11.21 -0.39
C GLU A 7 12.13 -10.85 -1.80
N SER A 8 11.30 -10.96 -2.85
CA SER A 8 11.71 -10.59 -4.22
C SER A 8 10.51 -10.46 -5.17
N PRO A 9 9.82 -9.30 -5.23
CA PRO A 9 8.65 -9.16 -6.07
C PRO A 9 9.04 -8.78 -7.51
N LYS A 10 9.14 -9.76 -8.43
CA LYS A 10 9.61 -9.56 -9.82
C LYS A 10 8.87 -8.46 -10.59
N ASP A 11 7.57 -8.30 -10.37
CA ASP A 11 6.73 -7.33 -11.06
C ASP A 11 6.59 -6.00 -10.32
N PHE A 12 7.26 -5.85 -9.17
CA PHE A 12 7.18 -4.66 -8.33
C PHE A 12 8.54 -4.02 -8.10
N GLU A 13 8.51 -2.72 -7.89
CA GLU A 13 9.60 -1.91 -7.38
C GLU A 13 9.44 -1.75 -5.88
N VAL A 14 10.55 -1.88 -5.15
CA VAL A 14 10.59 -1.60 -3.72
C VAL A 14 10.67 -0.08 -3.53
N LEU A 15 9.66 0.49 -2.88
CA LEU A 15 9.60 1.92 -2.60
C LEU A 15 10.17 2.28 -1.22
N ALA A 16 10.04 1.36 -0.25
CA ALA A 16 10.56 1.55 1.09
C ALA A 16 10.91 0.21 1.74
N THR A 17 11.96 0.22 2.54
CA THR A 17 12.39 -0.89 3.40
C THR A 17 12.55 -0.40 4.84
N SER A 18 12.51 -1.33 5.77
CA SER A 18 12.99 -1.17 7.14
C SER A 18 14.22 -2.06 7.32
N GLU A 19 14.84 -2.01 8.50
CA GLU A 19 15.92 -2.94 8.87
C GLU A 19 15.50 -4.41 8.77
N LYS A 20 14.20 -4.71 8.89
CA LYS A 20 13.69 -6.09 8.91
C LYS A 20 13.20 -6.58 7.56
N CYS A 21 12.55 -5.72 6.78
CA CYS A 21 11.87 -6.14 5.55
C CYS A 21 11.39 -4.99 4.68
N VAL A 22 10.88 -5.34 3.49
CA VAL A 22 10.19 -4.42 2.57
C VAL A 22 8.88 -3.91 3.20
N GLN A 23 8.68 -2.59 3.15
CA GLN A 23 7.54 -1.91 3.76
C GLN A 23 6.57 -1.34 2.73
N ALA A 24 7.04 -0.99 1.53
CA ALA A 24 6.19 -0.48 0.46
C ALA A 24 6.69 -0.93 -0.91
N ILE A 25 5.74 -1.23 -1.79
CA ILE A 25 5.98 -1.66 -3.18
C ILE A 25 5.04 -0.95 -4.15
N LYS A 26 5.47 -0.85 -5.41
CA LYS A 26 4.66 -0.38 -6.54
C LYS A 26 4.78 -1.36 -7.69
N HIS A 27 3.67 -1.71 -8.31
CA HIS A 27 3.71 -2.50 -9.54
C HIS A 27 4.38 -1.69 -10.66
N LYS A 28 5.32 -2.29 -11.40
CA LYS A 28 6.14 -1.58 -12.39
C LYS A 28 5.32 -0.81 -13.43
N SER A 29 4.26 -1.42 -13.95
CA SER A 29 3.42 -0.84 -15.02
C SER A 29 2.01 -0.41 -14.62
N LYS A 30 1.51 -0.76 -13.43
CA LYS A 30 0.13 -0.53 -13.02
C LYS A 30 0.11 0.46 -11.85
N ASN A 31 -0.97 1.23 -11.72
CA ASN A 31 -1.20 2.09 -10.56
C ASN A 31 -1.67 1.29 -9.33
N ILE A 32 -0.89 0.27 -8.97
CA ILE A 32 -1.13 -0.63 -7.84
C ILE A 32 0.04 -0.49 -6.87
N TYR A 33 -0.30 -0.25 -5.62
CA TYR A 33 0.63 0.00 -4.53
C TYR A 33 0.30 -0.92 -3.35
N GLY A 34 1.32 -1.40 -2.65
CA GLY A 34 1.17 -2.22 -1.45
C GLY A 34 2.01 -1.65 -0.32
N VAL A 35 1.48 -1.71 0.90
CA VAL A 35 2.17 -1.26 2.13
C VAL A 35 2.00 -2.31 3.23
N LEU A 36 3.03 -2.50 4.05
CA LEU A 36 3.05 -3.44 5.19
C LEU A 36 2.80 -2.71 6.52
N PHE A 37 1.88 -1.75 6.49
CA PHE A 37 1.39 -1.02 7.64
C PHE A 37 0.00 -0.49 7.33
N HIS A 38 -0.66 0.07 8.34
CA HIS A 38 -2.01 0.65 8.25
C HIS A 38 -1.92 2.17 8.00
N PRO A 39 -1.85 2.67 6.74
CA PRO A 39 -1.72 4.10 6.45
C PRO A 39 -2.94 4.90 6.92
N GLU A 40 -4.11 4.28 6.99
CA GLU A 40 -5.38 4.87 7.41
C GLU A 40 -5.37 5.39 8.85
N VAL A 41 -4.55 4.78 9.72
CA VAL A 41 -4.46 5.16 11.15
C VAL A 41 -3.87 6.56 11.31
N ARG A 42 -2.95 6.96 10.44
CA ARG A 42 -2.26 8.26 10.49
C ARG A 42 -2.68 9.24 9.39
N ASN A 43 -3.39 8.75 8.37
CA ASN A 43 -3.85 9.55 7.25
C ASN A 43 -5.33 9.25 6.94
N GLN A 44 -6.21 9.85 7.74
CA GLN A 44 -7.67 9.70 7.59
C GLN A 44 -8.20 10.10 6.20
N GLU A 45 -7.46 10.95 5.48
CA GLU A 45 -7.83 11.39 4.14
C GLU A 45 -7.89 10.23 3.14
N ILE A 46 -7.08 9.18 3.33
CA ILE A 46 -7.14 7.97 2.49
C ILE A 46 -8.51 7.31 2.56
N ILE A 47 -9.08 7.19 3.77
CA ILE A 47 -10.41 6.60 3.96
C ILE A 47 -11.50 7.52 3.39
N ARG A 48 -11.38 8.84 3.58
CA ARG A 48 -12.34 9.81 3.00
C ARG A 48 -12.40 9.69 1.48
N ARG A 49 -11.25 9.67 0.83
CA ARG A 49 -11.14 9.50 -0.62
C ARG A 49 -11.66 8.15 -1.09
N PHE A 50 -11.30 7.06 -0.40
CA PHE A 50 -11.83 5.73 -0.71
C PHE A 50 -13.36 5.74 -0.69
N VAL A 51 -13.98 6.22 0.39
CA VAL A 51 -15.44 6.31 0.49
C VAL A 51 -16.03 7.18 -0.62
N GLN A 52 -15.42 8.33 -0.93
CA GLN A 52 -15.89 9.20 -2.02
C GLN A 52 -15.80 8.53 -3.40
N THR A 53 -14.72 7.81 -3.70
CA THR A 53 -14.54 7.10 -4.97
C THR A 53 -15.61 6.04 -5.21
N PHE A 54 -16.13 5.41 -4.15
CA PHE A 54 -17.11 4.33 -4.24
C PHE A 54 -18.54 4.74 -3.84
N ARG A 55 -18.81 6.03 -3.64
CA ARG A 55 -20.19 6.51 -3.49
C ARG A 55 -20.88 6.46 -4.84
N PHE A 56 -21.98 5.71 -4.90
CA PHE A 56 -22.92 5.75 -6.02
C PHE A 56 -23.46 7.18 -6.13
N THR A 57 -23.23 7.81 -7.28
CA THR A 57 -24.02 8.98 -7.70
C THR A 57 -25.44 8.50 -7.95
N GLU A 58 -26.42 9.10 -7.26
CA GLU A 58 -27.84 9.01 -7.64
C GLU A 58 -28.08 9.63 -9.02
#